data_AF-A0A6I2A196-F1
#
_entry.id   AF-A0A6I2A196-F1
#
_cell.length_a   1.000
_cell.length_b   1.000
_cell.length_c   1.000
_cell.angle_alpha   90.00
_cell.angle_beta   90.00
_cell.angle_gamma   90.00
#
_symmetry.space_group_name_H-M   'P 1'
#
loop_
_entity.id
_entity.type
_entity.pdbx_description
1 polymer ?
#
loop_
_entity_poly.entity_id
_entity_poly.type
_entity_poly.pdbx_seq_one_letter_code
_entity_poly.pdbx_strand_id
1 'polypeptide(L)' 'MAVEKVDEKYRCNVCGNEVVVTVVGGGTLVCCGEDMEKI' A
#
# COMPACT_ATOMS: atom_id res chain seq x y z
N MET A 1 7.61 0.11 -3.32
CA MET A 1 7.60 1.61 -3.22
C MET A 1 7.32 1.98 -1.77
N ALA A 2 8.06 2.93 -1.18
CA ALA A 2 7.77 3.40 0.17
C ALA A 2 6.49 4.25 0.22
N VAL A 3 5.82 4.25 1.37
CA VAL A 3 4.69 5.16 1.64
C VAL A 3 5.22 6.56 1.93
N GLU A 4 4.67 7.58 1.26
CA GLU A 4 5.19 8.95 1.30
C GLU A 4 4.16 9.96 1.82
N LYS A 5 2.86 9.67 1.71
CA LYS A 5 1.81 10.63 2.03
C LYS A 5 0.56 9.97 2.62
N VAL A 6 -0.10 10.71 3.51
CA VAL A 6 -1.47 10.39 3.96
C VAL A 6 -2.43 10.45 2.76
N ASP A 7 -3.46 9.62 2.79
CA ASP A 7 -4.47 9.41 1.75
C ASP A 7 -4.00 8.71 0.46
N GLU A 8 -2.76 8.22 0.42
CA GLU A 8 -2.33 7.29 -0.63
C GLU A 8 -3.16 6.01 -0.58
N LYS A 9 -3.59 5.54 -1.75
CA LYS A 9 -4.35 4.30 -1.88
C LYS A 9 -3.47 3.23 -2.46
N TYR A 10 -3.62 2.02 -1.94
CA TYR A 10 -2.87 0.86 -2.38
C TYR A 10 -3.79 -0.33 -2.59
N ARG A 11 -3.48 -1.13 -3.61
CA ARG A 11 -4.19 -2.34 -3.97
C ARG A 11 -3.25 -3.54 -4.02
N CYS A 12 -3.68 -4.67 -3.47
CA CYS A 12 -3.03 -5.95 -3.69
C CYS A 12 -3.59 -6.61 -4.96
N ASN A 13 -2.72 -6.92 -5.92
CA ASN A 13 -3.11 -7.54 -7.18
C ASN A 13 -3.39 -9.05 -7.08
N VAL A 14 -3.04 -9.69 -5.95
CA VAL A 14 -3.32 -11.11 -5.71
C VAL A 14 -4.71 -11.34 -5.13
N CYS A 15 -5.05 -10.65 -4.03
CA CYS A 15 -6.31 -10.86 -3.31
C CYS A 15 -7.35 -9.75 -3.49
N GLY A 16 -6.97 -8.62 -4.09
CA GLY A 16 -7.86 -7.47 -4.32
C GLY A 16 -8.03 -6.53 -3.12
N ASN A 17 -7.30 -6.73 -2.02
CA ASN A 17 -7.38 -5.84 -0.85
C ASN A 17 -6.96 -4.41 -1.21
N GLU A 18 -7.77 -3.44 -0.77
CA GLU A 18 -7.48 -2.02 -0.88
C GLU A 18 -7.34 -1.38 0.49
N VAL A 19 -6.33 -0.53 0.63
CA VAL A 19 -6.07 0.22 1.87
C VAL A 19 -5.77 1.68 1.55
N VAL A 20 -6.04 2.56 2.52
CA VAL A 20 -5.68 3.98 2.48
C VAL A 20 -4.71 4.28 3.61
N VAL A 21 -3.66 5.04 3.30
CA VAL A 21 -2.66 5.46 4.30
C VAL A 21 -3.27 6.52 5.20
N THR A 22 -3.40 6.22 6.49
CA THR A 22 -3.90 7.18 7.49
C THR A 22 -2.76 7.89 8.24
N VAL A 23 -1.59 7.26 8.31
CA VAL A 23 -0.36 7.80 8.90
C VAL A 23 0.83 7.32 8.08
N VAL A 24 1.77 8.21 7.74
CA VAL A 24 2.94 7.88 6.94
C VAL A 24 3.97 7.11 7.76
N GLY A 25 4.46 6.00 7.21
CA GLY A 25 5.69 5.34 7.64
C GLY A 25 6.46 4.91 6.41
N GLY A 26 7.75 5.24 6.29
CA GLY A 26 8.53 5.10 5.05
C GLY A 26 8.84 3.66 4.59
N GLY A 27 8.10 2.65 5.06
CA GLY A 27 8.21 1.27 4.59
C GLY A 27 7.36 1.02 3.33
N THR A 28 7.64 -0.09 2.66
CA THR A 28 6.80 -0.59 1.56
C THR A 28 5.65 -1.42 2.13
N LEU A 29 4.43 -1.25 1.60
CA LEU A 29 3.29 -2.09 1.94
C LEU A 29 3.37 -3.42 1.20
N VAL A 30 3.22 -4.52 1.94
CA VAL A 30 3.26 -5.89 1.42
C VAL A 30 1.98 -6.62 1.79
N CYS A 31 1.35 -7.27 0.82
CA CYS A 31 0.19 -8.14 1.02
C CYS A 31 0.34 -9.38 0.14
N CYS A 32 0.01 -10.56 0.66
CA CYS A 32 0.18 -11.85 -0.04
C CYS A 32 1.61 -12.16 -0.50
N GLY A 33 2.63 -11.57 0.15
CA GLY A 33 4.05 -11.77 -0.18
C GLY A 33 4.57 -10.91 -1.32
N GLU A 34 3.77 -9.95 -1.81
CA GLU A 34 4.14 -9.04 -2.89
C GLU A 34 3.97 -7.57 -2.46
N ASP A 35 4.76 -6.69 -3.08
CA ASP A 35 4.60 -5.25 -2.95
C ASP A 35 3.21 -4.82 -3.46
N MET A 36 2.50 -4.01 -2.68
CA MET A 36 1.22 -3.45 -3.11
C MET A 36 1.41 -2.36 -4.17
N GLU A 37 0.47 -2.23 -5.09
CA GLU A 37 0.44 -1.21 -6.14
C GLU A 37 -0.24 0.06 -5.64
N LYS A 38 0.39 1.22 -5.87
CA LYS A 38 -0.21 2.54 -5.57
C LYS A 38 -1.20 2.92 -6.67
N ILE A 39 -2.42 3.29 -6.28
CA ILE A 39 -3.54 3.67 -7.16
C ILE A 39 -4.00 5.11 -6.95
#